data_AF-A0A183EUW1-F1
#
_entry.id   AF-A0A183EUW1-F1
#
_cell.length_a   1.000
_cell.length_b   1.000
_cell.length_c   1.000
_cell.angle_alpha   90.00
_cell.angle_beta   90.00
_cell.angle_gamma   90.00
#
_symmetry.space_group_name_H-M   'P 1'
#
loop_
_entity.id
_entity.type
_entity.pdbx_description
1 polymer ?
#
loop_
_entity_poly.entity_id
_entity_poly.type
_entity_poly.pdbx_seq_one_letter_code
_entity_poly.pdbx_strand_id
1 'polypeptide(L)'
;SAAKTTIATSTASAVNVFGFDEVSYAQIHAPIDLYDYLELSFMVKLQLPNGLLYLQPSEHCFFSIYSQNAFLTVHYTTADAHAILSSQHPLSLGAWHRVEVWRSGRAVLLKIDDQPWIEDRIKKSDVEEDELQKSSKAVAYFGGAPTAEISPSLPVRNGLSGCMKKIYHNGRFVDLKRDALATRKMHQCGWDACADVHCQAQAQCMAYRATPYCRCRFPTFGLNCEKRFLEYDLEHQ
;
A
#
# COMPACT_ATOMS: atom_id res chain seq x y z
N SER A 1 -15.37 -56.16 2.56
CA SER A 1 -15.25 -54.90 3.30
C SER A 1 -14.46 -53.93 2.45
N ALA A 2 -15.13 -53.01 1.74
CA ALA A 2 -14.49 -52.06 0.84
C ALA A 2 -14.35 -50.72 1.57
N ALA A 3 -13.12 -50.34 1.90
CA ALA A 3 -12.82 -49.05 2.50
C ALA A 3 -13.02 -47.94 1.46
N LYS A 4 -14.03 -47.08 1.69
CA LYS A 4 -14.19 -45.82 0.97
C LYS A 4 -13.07 -44.88 1.39
N THR A 5 -12.11 -44.66 0.50
CA THR A 5 -11.13 -43.57 0.61
C THR A 5 -11.86 -42.26 0.35
N THR A 6 -12.17 -41.52 1.41
CA THR A 6 -12.68 -40.16 1.32
C THR A 6 -11.54 -39.24 0.90
N ILE A 7 -11.55 -38.81 -0.36
CA ILE A 7 -10.66 -37.77 -0.86
C ILE A 7 -11.09 -36.46 -0.21
N ALA A 8 -10.26 -35.94 0.70
CA ALA A 8 -10.43 -34.60 1.23
C ALA A 8 -10.19 -33.60 0.10
N THR A 9 -11.27 -33.00 -0.41
CA THR A 9 -11.19 -31.82 -1.28
C THR A 9 -10.55 -30.69 -0.49
N SER A 10 -9.28 -30.41 -0.80
CA SER A 10 -8.58 -29.20 -0.39
C SER A 10 -9.43 -28.00 -0.81
N THR A 11 -10.08 -27.36 0.15
CA THR A 11 -10.67 -26.04 -0.04
C THR A 11 -9.51 -25.08 -0.27
N ALA A 12 -9.38 -24.58 -1.50
CA ALA A 12 -8.46 -23.49 -1.80
C ALA A 12 -8.80 -22.34 -0.86
N SER A 13 -7.92 -22.06 0.12
CA SER A 13 -8.09 -20.93 1.03
C SER A 13 -8.28 -19.67 0.20
N ALA A 14 -9.39 -18.97 0.39
CA ALA A 14 -9.64 -17.71 -0.31
C ALA A 14 -8.45 -16.77 -0.06
N VAL A 15 -7.79 -16.33 -1.13
CA VAL A 15 -6.66 -15.40 -1.01
C VAL A 15 -7.20 -14.06 -0.51
N ASN A 16 -6.74 -13.63 0.66
CA ASN A 16 -7.09 -12.31 1.20
C ASN A 16 -6.63 -11.20 0.24
N VAL A 17 -7.52 -10.23 0.00
CA VAL A 17 -7.27 -9.07 -0.87
C VAL A 17 -7.44 -7.82 -0.02
N PHE A 18 -6.33 -7.18 0.30
CA PHE A 18 -6.28 -6.04 1.21
C PHE A 18 -6.53 -4.75 0.44
N GLY A 19 -7.38 -3.87 0.97
CA GLY A 19 -7.67 -2.54 0.45
C GLY A 19 -7.04 -1.43 1.31
N PHE A 20 -6.59 -0.37 0.63
CA PHE A 20 -5.89 0.78 1.22
C PHE A 20 -6.47 2.09 0.67
N ASP A 21 -6.50 3.12 1.53
CA ASP A 21 -7.17 4.41 1.29
C ASP A 21 -6.29 5.66 1.48
N GLU A 22 -5.04 5.66 0.98
CA GLU A 22 -4.03 6.74 1.12
C GLU A 22 -3.53 7.02 2.53
N VAL A 23 -4.33 6.75 3.57
CA VAL A 23 -3.93 6.88 4.98
C VAL A 23 -3.75 5.53 5.65
N SER A 24 -4.18 4.47 4.98
CA SER A 24 -4.02 3.09 5.40
C SER A 24 -2.56 2.64 5.38
N TYR A 25 -2.22 1.75 6.30
CA TYR A 25 -0.97 1.00 6.24
C TYR A 25 -1.08 -0.30 7.03
N ALA A 26 -0.18 -1.25 6.73
CA ALA A 26 0.08 -2.41 7.55
C ALA A 26 1.57 -2.47 7.88
N GLN A 27 1.91 -2.60 9.15
CA GLN A 27 3.27 -2.72 9.65
C GLN A 27 3.57 -4.20 9.92
N ILE A 28 4.68 -4.72 9.40
CA ILE A 28 5.17 -6.08 9.65
C ILE A 28 6.58 -6.03 10.24
N HIS A 29 7.05 -7.16 10.78
CA HIS A 29 8.48 -7.35 11.00
C HIS A 29 9.20 -7.39 9.65
N ALA A 30 10.26 -6.60 9.52
CA ALA A 30 11.21 -6.75 8.43
C ALA A 30 11.97 -8.08 8.64
N PRO A 31 12.05 -8.99 7.64
CA PRO A 31 12.89 -10.17 7.76
C PRO A 31 14.34 -9.82 8.07
N ILE A 32 15.00 -10.69 8.84
CA ILE A 32 16.35 -10.45 9.37
C ILE A 32 17.39 -10.41 8.24
N ASP A 33 17.14 -11.05 7.09
CA ASP A 33 18.10 -11.11 5.97
C ASP A 33 17.97 -9.93 5.00
N LEU A 34 17.12 -8.95 5.32
CA LEU A 34 16.87 -7.75 4.48
C LEU A 34 18.09 -6.88 4.25
N TYR A 35 19.18 -7.10 5.00
CA TYR A 35 20.42 -6.35 4.95
C TYR A 35 21.23 -6.63 3.68
N ASP A 36 21.21 -7.86 3.18
CA ASP A 36 21.95 -8.24 1.97
C ASP A 36 21.01 -8.50 0.80
N TYR A 37 19.78 -8.92 1.10
CA TYR A 37 18.86 -9.41 0.09
C TYR A 37 17.38 -9.08 0.39
N LEU A 38 16.72 -8.50 -0.60
CA LEU A 38 15.27 -8.35 -0.64
C LEU A 38 14.74 -9.06 -1.88
N GLU A 39 13.75 -9.93 -1.69
CA GLU A 39 12.86 -10.40 -2.74
C GLU A 39 11.43 -10.07 -2.32
N LEU A 40 10.81 -9.15 -3.04
CA LEU A 40 9.44 -8.74 -2.77
C LEU A 40 8.59 -8.98 -4.03
N SER A 41 7.53 -9.76 -3.88
CA SER A 41 6.55 -10.00 -4.95
C SER A 41 5.14 -9.77 -4.44
N PHE A 42 4.33 -9.03 -5.18
CA PHE A 42 2.92 -8.83 -4.86
C PHE A 42 2.10 -8.51 -6.10
N MET A 43 0.79 -8.73 -6.00
CA MET A 43 -0.17 -8.24 -6.97
C MET A 43 -0.75 -6.92 -6.46
N VAL A 44 -0.76 -5.88 -7.29
CA VAL A 44 -1.36 -4.58 -6.95
C VAL A 44 -2.40 -4.15 -7.98
N LYS A 45 -3.46 -3.49 -7.52
CA LYS A 45 -4.42 -2.76 -8.35
C LYS A 45 -4.49 -1.32 -7.87
N LEU A 46 -3.91 -0.40 -8.65
CA LEU A 46 -3.92 1.04 -8.34
C LEU A 46 -5.30 1.64 -8.67
N GLN A 47 -5.86 2.45 -7.78
CA GLN A 47 -7.04 3.27 -8.06
C GLN A 47 -6.67 4.73 -8.32
N LEU A 48 -5.56 5.18 -7.75
CA LEU A 48 -4.96 6.49 -8.00
C LEU A 48 -3.54 6.33 -8.56
N PRO A 49 -3.06 7.31 -9.33
CA PRO A 49 -1.74 7.24 -9.97
C PRO A 49 -0.56 7.46 -9.02
N ASN A 50 -0.80 8.00 -7.82
CA ASN A 50 0.23 8.35 -6.85
C ASN A 50 -0.04 7.67 -5.51
N GLY A 51 1.00 7.13 -4.89
CA GLY A 51 0.90 6.56 -3.54
C GLY A 51 2.08 5.67 -3.17
N LEU A 52 2.40 5.60 -1.88
CA LEU A 52 3.42 4.72 -1.30
C LEU A 52 2.88 3.29 -1.15
N LEU A 53 3.54 2.31 -1.75
CA LEU A 53 3.14 0.89 -1.71
C LEU A 53 3.94 0.11 -0.66
N TYR A 54 5.24 0.38 -0.54
CA TYR A 54 6.11 -0.28 0.42
C TYR A 54 7.14 0.72 0.97
N LEU A 55 7.43 0.61 2.26
CA LEU A 55 8.52 1.37 2.89
C LEU A 55 9.21 0.54 3.95
N GLN A 56 10.53 0.42 3.83
CA GLN A 56 11.42 0.03 4.91
C GLN A 56 12.22 1.26 5.34
N PRO A 57 11.84 1.91 6.45
CA PRO A 57 12.52 3.11 6.93
C PRO A 57 13.76 2.78 7.76
N SER A 58 14.70 3.71 7.74
CA SER A 58 15.91 3.78 8.57
C SER A 58 16.05 5.22 9.06
N GLU A 59 16.96 5.49 10.00
CA GLU A 59 17.21 6.86 10.47
C GLU A 59 17.67 7.81 9.35
N HIS A 60 18.48 7.32 8.41
CA HIS A 60 19.05 8.14 7.31
C HIS A 60 18.84 7.54 5.91
N CYS A 61 18.43 6.28 5.83
CA CYS A 61 18.28 5.52 4.59
C CYS A 61 16.84 5.00 4.44
N PHE A 62 16.48 4.51 3.25
CA PHE A 62 15.24 3.74 3.09
C PHE A 62 15.28 2.88 1.84
N PHE A 63 14.43 1.86 1.83
CA PHE A 63 14.00 1.18 0.62
C PHE A 63 12.51 1.38 0.44
N SER A 64 12.09 1.90 -0.71
CA SER A 64 10.69 2.23 -0.96
C SER A 64 10.23 1.80 -2.34
N ILE A 65 8.94 1.50 -2.42
CA ILE A 65 8.23 1.30 -3.68
C ILE A 65 7.03 2.23 -3.66
N TYR A 66 6.92 3.10 -4.64
CA TYR A 66 5.79 4.01 -4.78
C TYR A 66 5.33 4.09 -6.23
N SER A 67 4.14 4.65 -6.42
CA SER A 67 3.64 5.05 -7.72
C SER A 67 3.67 6.56 -7.85
N GLN A 68 4.11 7.06 -9.01
CA GLN A 68 4.03 8.47 -9.40
C GLN A 68 3.60 8.56 -10.85
N ASN A 69 2.51 9.28 -11.14
CA ASN A 69 1.88 9.34 -12.46
C ASN A 69 1.60 7.94 -13.03
N ALA A 70 1.22 6.99 -12.16
CA ALA A 70 1.02 5.57 -12.44
C ALA A 70 2.28 4.78 -12.84
N PHE A 71 3.45 5.39 -12.91
CA PHE A 71 4.72 4.65 -13.01
C PHE A 71 5.07 4.10 -11.63
N LEU A 72 5.51 2.85 -11.57
CA LEU A 72 5.94 2.22 -10.32
C LEU A 72 7.45 2.40 -10.19
N THR A 73 7.88 3.01 -9.10
CA THR A 73 9.26 3.41 -8.86
C THR A 73 9.77 2.78 -7.59
N VAL A 74 10.94 2.14 -7.69
CA VAL A 74 11.76 1.75 -6.56
C VAL A 74 12.75 2.87 -6.29
N HIS A 75 12.83 3.32 -5.04
CA HIS A 75 13.82 4.29 -4.59
C HIS A 75 14.51 3.74 -3.37
N TYR A 76 15.80 3.47 -3.55
CA TYR A 76 16.70 2.91 -2.55
C TYR A 76 17.80 3.92 -2.27
N THR A 77 17.96 4.29 -1.00
CA THR A 77 18.98 5.24 -0.56
C THR A 77 19.95 4.59 0.43
N THR A 78 21.20 5.03 0.36
CA THR A 78 22.21 4.91 1.41
C THR A 78 22.46 6.29 2.00
N ALA A 79 23.42 6.40 2.94
CA ALA A 79 23.72 7.67 3.62
C ALA A 79 24.11 8.81 2.64
N ASP A 80 24.75 8.47 1.52
CA ASP A 80 25.36 9.41 0.58
C ASP A 80 24.92 9.23 -0.88
N ALA A 81 24.22 8.15 -1.21
CA ALA A 81 23.86 7.82 -2.58
C ALA A 81 22.46 7.19 -2.69
N HIS A 82 21.94 7.09 -3.92
CA HIS A 82 20.64 6.50 -4.18
C HIS A 82 20.56 5.89 -5.58
N ALA A 83 19.64 4.94 -5.73
CA ALA A 83 19.22 4.37 -7.00
C ALA A 83 17.71 4.55 -7.15
N ILE A 84 17.27 4.96 -8.34
CA ILE A 84 15.86 5.19 -8.67
C ILE A 84 15.56 4.42 -9.96
N LEU A 85 14.69 3.43 -9.84
CA LEU A 85 14.31 2.54 -10.94
C LEU A 85 12.81 2.61 -11.14
N SER A 86 12.35 3.03 -12.33
CA SER A 86 10.93 3.18 -12.65
C SER A 86 10.51 2.20 -13.74
N SER A 87 9.27 1.71 -13.67
CA SER A 87 8.65 0.92 -14.73
C SER A 87 8.75 1.61 -16.08
N GLN A 88 8.89 0.84 -17.17
CA GLN A 88 9.02 1.40 -18.53
C GLN A 88 7.73 2.10 -18.99
N HIS A 89 6.59 1.62 -18.50
CA HIS A 89 5.26 2.11 -18.83
C HIS A 89 4.45 2.38 -17.55
N PRO A 90 3.46 3.28 -17.61
CA PRO A 90 2.54 3.48 -16.50
C PRO A 90 1.65 2.24 -16.34
N LEU A 91 1.33 1.89 -15.10
CA LEU A 91 0.37 0.85 -14.77
C LEU A 91 -1.04 1.30 -15.13
N SER A 92 -1.87 0.36 -15.55
CA SER A 92 -3.28 0.62 -15.83
C SER A 92 -4.06 0.72 -14.52
N LEU A 93 -4.65 1.89 -14.26
CA LEU A 93 -5.52 2.06 -13.09
C LEU A 93 -6.74 1.13 -13.18
N GLY A 94 -7.16 0.58 -12.05
CA GLY A 94 -8.24 -0.40 -11.97
C GLY A 94 -7.90 -1.80 -12.47
N ALA A 95 -6.68 -2.04 -12.96
CA ALA A 95 -6.21 -3.35 -13.41
C ALA A 95 -5.21 -3.97 -12.43
N TRP A 96 -5.16 -5.31 -12.40
CA TRP A 96 -4.19 -6.04 -11.59
C TRP A 96 -2.85 -6.12 -12.33
N HIS A 97 -1.78 -5.77 -11.63
CA HIS A 97 -0.41 -5.93 -12.08
C HIS A 97 0.39 -6.78 -11.08
N ARG A 98 1.29 -7.62 -11.58
CA ARG A 98 2.30 -8.31 -10.77
C ARG A 98 3.53 -7.42 -10.66
N VAL A 99 4.03 -7.23 -9.45
CA VAL A 99 5.23 -6.46 -9.17
C VAL A 99 6.23 -7.40 -8.51
N GLU A 100 7.44 -7.45 -9.06
CA GLU A 100 8.56 -8.22 -8.54
C GLU A 100 9.76 -7.28 -8.39
N VAL A 101 10.29 -7.16 -7.18
CA VAL A 101 11.42 -6.30 -6.85
C VAL A 101 12.47 -7.10 -6.12
N TRP A 102 13.69 -7.08 -6.65
CA TRP A 102 14.83 -7.75 -6.05
C TRP A 102 15.88 -6.72 -5.70
N ARG A 103 16.52 -6.88 -4.54
CA ARG A 103 17.72 -6.15 -4.16
C ARG A 103 18.77 -7.14 -3.71
N SER A 104 19.99 -7.00 -4.22
CA SER A 104 21.15 -7.74 -3.72
C SER A 104 22.31 -6.76 -3.58
N GLY A 105 22.70 -6.49 -2.33
CA GLY A 105 23.59 -5.39 -1.99
C GLY A 105 23.12 -4.07 -2.63
N ARG A 106 23.96 -3.48 -3.48
CA ARG A 106 23.69 -2.20 -4.15
C ARG A 106 22.86 -2.28 -5.43
N ALA A 107 22.61 -3.49 -5.94
CA ALA A 107 21.85 -3.70 -7.16
C ALA A 107 20.36 -3.85 -6.85
N VAL A 108 19.51 -3.24 -7.67
CA VAL A 108 18.06 -3.29 -7.58
C VAL A 108 17.51 -3.70 -8.94
N LEU A 109 16.59 -4.65 -8.94
CA LEU A 109 15.86 -5.07 -10.12
C LEU A 109 14.36 -4.87 -9.89
N LEU A 110 13.66 -4.48 -10.94
CA LEU A 110 12.20 -4.34 -10.96
C LEU A 110 11.66 -5.05 -12.19
N LYS A 111 10.54 -5.74 -12.02
CA LYS A 111 9.76 -6.33 -13.10
C LYS A 111 8.27 -6.12 -12.83
N ILE A 112 7.56 -5.73 -13.89
CA ILE A 112 6.11 -5.55 -13.90
C ILE A 112 5.53 -6.55 -14.89
N ASP A 113 4.55 -7.34 -14.43
CA ASP A 113 3.89 -8.39 -15.21
C ASP A 113 4.92 -9.32 -15.87
N ASP A 114 4.77 -9.59 -17.17
CA ASP A 114 5.67 -10.43 -17.96
C ASP A 114 6.73 -9.61 -18.73
N GLN A 115 6.95 -8.34 -18.35
CA GLN A 115 7.97 -7.49 -18.97
C GLN A 115 9.39 -7.93 -18.59
N PRO A 116 10.42 -7.54 -19.37
CA PRO A 116 11.81 -7.77 -18.99
C PRO A 116 12.18 -7.10 -17.67
N TRP A 117 13.12 -7.69 -16.94
CA TRP A 117 13.74 -7.04 -15.79
C TRP A 117 14.43 -5.75 -16.21
N ILE A 118 14.24 -4.72 -15.41
CA ILE A 118 15.05 -3.51 -15.44
C ILE A 118 15.94 -3.51 -14.20
N GLU A 119 17.16 -2.99 -14.33
CA GLU A 119 18.17 -2.99 -13.27
C GLU A 119 18.75 -1.58 -13.14
N ASP A 120 19.00 -1.16 -11.91
CA ASP A 120 19.90 -0.06 -11.58
C ASP A 120 20.71 -0.42 -10.34
N ARG A 121 21.75 0.35 -10.04
CA ARG A 121 22.57 0.14 -8.85
C ARG A 121 23.10 1.45 -8.30
N ILE A 122 23.28 1.49 -6.98
CA ILE A 122 23.98 2.60 -6.34
C ILE A 122 25.44 2.60 -6.82
N LYS A 123 25.82 3.64 -7.56
CA LYS A 123 27.17 3.84 -8.10
C LYS A 123 28.07 4.42 -7.00
N LYS A 124 29.32 3.94 -6.94
CA LYS A 124 30.41 4.35 -6.02
C LYS A 124 30.05 5.43 -5.00
N SER A 125 30.00 5.01 -3.75
CA SER A 125 30.02 5.86 -2.56
C SER A 125 31.39 5.62 -1.89
N ASP A 126 31.97 6.64 -1.25
CA ASP A 126 33.26 6.53 -0.55
C ASP A 126 33.16 5.65 0.72
N VAL A 127 31.94 5.25 1.08
CA VAL A 127 31.64 4.33 2.17
C VAL A 127 31.55 2.92 1.57
N GLU A 128 32.40 1.99 2.03
CA GLU A 128 32.41 0.60 1.53
C GLU A 128 31.21 -0.23 2.04
N GLU A 129 30.57 0.19 3.13
CA GLU A 129 29.49 -0.53 3.80
C GLU A 129 28.09 -0.03 3.39
N ASP A 130 27.10 -0.93 3.30
CA ASP A 130 25.70 -0.60 3.05
C ASP A 130 25.09 -0.02 4.34
N GLU A 131 25.11 1.31 4.53
CA GLU A 131 24.67 1.98 5.76
C GLU A 131 23.20 1.71 6.18
N LEU A 132 22.40 1.07 5.32
CA LEU A 132 21.12 0.47 5.75
C LEU A 132 21.33 -0.57 6.89
N GLN A 133 22.50 -1.22 6.94
CA GLN A 133 22.92 -2.21 7.94
C GLN A 133 22.88 -1.71 9.39
N LYS A 134 23.20 -0.44 9.66
CA LYS A 134 23.36 0.06 11.04
C LYS A 134 22.12 0.71 11.63
N SER A 135 21.14 1.04 10.78
CA SER A 135 20.11 2.02 11.11
C SER A 135 18.67 1.56 10.78
N SER A 136 18.49 0.44 10.07
CA SER A 136 17.14 0.05 9.65
C SER A 136 16.30 -0.35 10.86
N LYS A 137 15.09 0.20 10.95
CA LYS A 137 14.12 -0.30 11.94
C LYS A 137 13.75 -1.74 11.55
N ALA A 138 13.54 -2.61 12.52
CA ALA A 138 13.17 -4.02 12.30
C ALA A 138 11.71 -4.19 11.78
N VAL A 139 11.21 -3.23 11.00
CA VAL A 139 9.82 -3.14 10.54
C VAL A 139 9.76 -2.67 9.09
N ALA A 140 8.75 -3.12 8.37
CA ALA A 140 8.40 -2.63 7.05
C ALA A 140 6.91 -2.31 6.99
N TYR A 141 6.53 -1.41 6.08
CA TYR A 141 5.16 -0.97 5.90
C TYR A 141 4.66 -1.28 4.51
N PHE A 142 3.40 -1.71 4.41
CA PHE A 142 2.67 -1.91 3.16
C PHE A 142 1.49 -0.94 3.05
N GLY A 143 1.27 -0.44 1.84
CA GLY A 143 0.15 0.42 1.44
C GLY A 143 0.19 1.86 1.96
N GLY A 144 1.22 2.22 2.72
CA GLY A 144 1.42 3.54 3.32
C GLY A 144 2.35 3.42 4.52
N ALA A 145 2.57 4.51 5.24
CA ALA A 145 3.31 4.52 6.51
C ALA A 145 2.87 5.72 7.36
N PRO A 146 3.13 5.73 8.68
CA PRO A 146 3.02 6.94 9.48
C PRO A 146 3.85 8.07 8.87
N THR A 147 3.33 9.30 8.86
CA THR A 147 4.01 10.45 8.23
C THR A 147 5.43 10.68 8.76
N ALA A 148 5.67 10.39 10.04
CA ALA A 148 6.99 10.49 10.67
C ALA A 148 8.04 9.51 10.11
N GLU A 149 7.61 8.41 9.49
CA GLU A 149 8.50 7.41 8.88
C GLU A 149 8.81 7.74 7.41
N ILE A 150 8.01 8.60 6.76
CA ILE A 150 8.17 8.92 5.34
C ILE A 150 9.22 10.02 5.17
N SER A 151 10.40 9.65 4.68
CA SER A 151 11.51 10.57 4.42
C SER A 151 11.07 11.79 3.57
N PRO A 152 11.50 13.02 3.91
CA PRO A 152 11.26 14.21 3.11
C PRO A 152 11.70 14.12 1.64
N SER A 153 12.67 13.26 1.30
CA SER A 153 13.14 13.08 -0.08
C SER A 153 12.21 12.23 -0.96
N LEU A 154 11.22 11.54 -0.38
CA LEU A 154 10.21 10.82 -1.16
C LEU A 154 9.22 11.81 -1.80
N PRO A 155 8.89 11.65 -3.10
CA PRO A 155 7.97 12.54 -3.79
C PRO A 155 6.50 12.27 -3.45
N VAL A 156 6.20 11.18 -2.74
CA VAL A 156 4.86 10.82 -2.29
C VAL A 156 4.74 10.92 -0.77
N ARG A 157 3.62 11.45 -0.30
CA ARG A 157 3.29 11.54 1.14
C ARG A 157 2.12 10.65 1.55
N ASN A 158 1.24 10.37 0.59
CA ASN A 158 0.09 9.51 0.78
C ASN A 158 0.46 8.05 0.46
N GLY A 159 -0.20 7.13 1.15
CA GLY A 159 -0.17 5.70 0.85
C GLY A 159 -0.89 5.34 -0.44
N LEU A 160 -0.92 4.06 -0.74
CA LEU A 160 -1.68 3.46 -1.82
C LEU A 160 -3.18 3.77 -1.65
N SER A 161 -3.80 4.23 -2.73
CA SER A 161 -5.24 4.02 -2.95
C SER A 161 -5.41 2.84 -3.90
N GLY A 162 -5.88 1.72 -3.39
CA GLY A 162 -5.94 0.50 -4.19
C GLY A 162 -5.96 -0.79 -3.39
N CYS A 163 -5.61 -1.87 -4.06
CA CYS A 163 -5.64 -3.20 -3.44
C CYS A 163 -4.33 -3.96 -3.64
N MET A 164 -3.98 -4.81 -2.67
CA MET A 164 -2.87 -5.75 -2.75
C MET A 164 -3.32 -7.17 -2.41
N LYS A 165 -2.68 -8.17 -3.02
CA LYS A 165 -2.83 -9.60 -2.68
C LYS A 165 -1.57 -10.37 -3.05
N LYS A 166 -1.49 -11.64 -2.62
CA LYS A 166 -0.39 -12.55 -2.97
C LYS A 166 0.98 -11.92 -2.65
N ILE A 167 1.12 -11.41 -1.42
CA ILE A 167 2.35 -10.75 -0.97
C ILE A 167 3.33 -11.84 -0.52
N TYR A 168 4.53 -11.80 -1.08
CA TYR A 168 5.65 -12.65 -0.72
C TYR A 168 6.85 -11.77 -0.41
N HIS A 169 7.47 -12.02 0.73
CA HIS A 169 8.65 -11.29 1.18
C HIS A 169 9.74 -12.31 1.53
N ASN A 170 10.87 -12.27 0.82
CA ASN A 170 11.96 -13.24 0.86
C ASN A 170 11.45 -14.69 0.79
N GLY A 171 10.66 -15.00 -0.25
CA GLY A 171 10.03 -16.30 -0.46
C GLY A 171 8.90 -16.68 0.51
N ARG A 172 8.68 -15.94 1.60
CA ARG A 172 7.61 -16.22 2.57
C ARG A 172 6.32 -15.49 2.21
N PHE A 173 5.21 -16.22 2.19
CA PHE A 173 3.88 -15.62 2.06
C PHE A 173 3.53 -14.76 3.30
N VAL A 174 3.08 -13.53 3.06
CA VAL A 174 2.67 -12.58 4.08
C VAL A 174 1.17 -12.33 3.98
N ASP A 175 0.44 -12.69 5.03
CA ASP A 175 -0.97 -12.34 5.20
C ASP A 175 -1.07 -11.13 6.13
N LEU A 176 -1.31 -9.93 5.59
CA LEU A 176 -1.37 -8.71 6.39
C LEU A 176 -2.47 -8.69 7.46
N LYS A 177 -3.50 -9.55 7.37
CA LYS A 177 -4.50 -9.68 8.43
C LYS A 177 -3.95 -10.42 9.65
N ARG A 178 -3.03 -11.37 9.43
CA ARG A 178 -2.49 -12.24 10.48
C ARG A 178 -1.09 -11.82 10.94
N ASP A 179 -0.25 -11.41 9.99
CA ASP A 179 1.19 -11.23 10.18
C ASP A 179 1.55 -9.76 10.47
N ALA A 180 0.59 -8.82 10.38
CA ALA A 180 0.83 -7.42 10.71
C ALA A 180 0.85 -7.18 12.23
N LEU A 181 1.81 -6.39 12.68
CA LEU A 181 1.96 -5.90 14.05
C LEU A 181 0.99 -4.78 14.37
N ALA A 182 0.73 -3.93 13.38
CA ALA A 182 -0.22 -2.84 13.47
C ALA A 182 -0.82 -2.58 12.10
N THR A 183 -2.08 -2.17 12.08
CA THR A 183 -2.75 -1.72 10.85
C THR A 183 -3.47 -0.41 11.12
N ARG A 184 -3.66 0.39 10.08
CA ARG A 184 -4.53 1.56 10.10
C ARG A 184 -5.46 1.47 8.91
N LYS A 185 -6.77 1.53 9.16
CA LYS A 185 -7.84 1.61 8.14
C LYS A 185 -7.79 0.59 6.99
N MET A 186 -7.03 -0.49 7.12
CA MET A 186 -7.02 -1.57 6.14
C MET A 186 -8.39 -2.26 6.13
N HIS A 187 -8.92 -2.50 4.93
CA HIS A 187 -10.22 -3.12 4.72
C HIS A 187 -10.14 -4.21 3.66
N GLN A 188 -11.22 -4.95 3.44
CA GLN A 188 -11.29 -5.87 2.30
C GLN A 188 -11.34 -5.07 0.99
N CYS A 189 -10.60 -5.47 -0.03
CA CYS A 189 -10.70 -4.83 -1.35
C CYS A 189 -12.12 -4.99 -1.91
N GLY A 190 -12.71 -3.89 -2.40
CA GLY A 190 -14.11 -3.86 -2.83
C GLY A 190 -15.11 -3.70 -1.69
N TRP A 191 -14.63 -3.38 -0.47
CA TRP A 191 -15.48 -2.92 0.63
C TRP A 191 -16.28 -1.67 0.21
N ASP A 192 -17.58 -1.69 0.50
CA ASP A 192 -18.45 -0.54 0.32
C ASP A 192 -18.31 0.38 1.54
N ALA A 193 -17.69 1.56 1.32
CA ALA A 193 -17.51 2.56 2.36
C ALA A 193 -18.85 3.06 2.95
N CYS A 194 -19.96 2.91 2.22
CA CYS A 194 -21.30 3.29 2.67
C CYS A 194 -22.05 2.18 3.43
N ALA A 195 -21.48 0.97 3.56
CA ALA A 195 -22.17 -0.16 4.17
C ALA A 195 -22.62 0.11 5.62
N ASP A 196 -21.81 0.83 6.39
CA ASP A 196 -22.08 1.13 7.81
C ASP A 196 -22.55 2.57 8.05
N VAL A 197 -22.63 3.40 7.00
CA VAL A 197 -22.97 4.82 7.11
C VAL A 197 -24.47 5.04 6.98
N HIS A 198 -25.05 5.57 8.05
CA HIS A 198 -26.48 5.88 8.13
C HIS A 198 -26.71 7.37 7.95
N CYS A 199 -27.21 7.76 6.77
CA CYS A 199 -27.64 9.12 6.49
C CYS A 199 -29.10 9.33 6.91
N GLN A 200 -29.39 10.41 7.64
CA GLN A 200 -30.76 10.77 8.03
C GLN A 200 -31.53 11.41 6.87
N ALA A 201 -32.84 11.62 7.08
CA ALA A 201 -33.73 12.34 6.15
C ALA A 201 -33.71 11.81 4.70
N GLN A 202 -33.54 10.49 4.53
CA GLN A 202 -33.45 9.81 3.22
C GLN A 202 -32.31 10.37 2.33
N ALA A 203 -31.29 10.97 2.94
CA ALA A 203 -30.10 11.39 2.22
C ALA A 203 -29.33 10.17 1.69
N GLN A 204 -28.66 10.36 0.55
CA GLN A 204 -27.89 9.30 -0.08
C GLN A 204 -26.46 9.28 0.47
N CYS A 205 -25.99 8.12 0.93
CA CYS A 205 -24.57 7.94 1.17
C CYS A 205 -23.84 7.83 -0.16
N MET A 206 -22.76 8.59 -0.29
CA MET A 206 -21.85 8.50 -1.43
C MET A 206 -20.43 8.31 -0.89
N ALA A 207 -19.61 7.57 -1.62
CA ALA A 207 -18.21 7.40 -1.29
C ALA A 207 -17.36 8.14 -2.31
N TYR A 208 -16.41 8.94 -1.81
CA TYR A 208 -15.29 9.39 -2.63
C TYR A 208 -14.07 8.61 -2.17
N ARG A 209 -13.54 7.75 -3.05
CA ARG A 209 -12.50 6.76 -2.71
C ARG A 209 -13.03 5.81 -1.63
N ALA A 210 -12.35 5.67 -0.49
CA ALA A 210 -12.86 4.90 0.66
C ALA A 210 -13.46 5.78 1.77
N THR A 211 -13.69 7.07 1.51
CA THR A 211 -14.29 7.99 2.48
C THR A 211 -15.77 8.17 2.17
N PRO A 212 -16.68 7.69 3.05
CA PRO A 212 -18.10 7.90 2.88
C PRO A 212 -18.53 9.29 3.35
N TYR A 213 -19.54 9.86 2.72
CA TYR A 213 -20.20 11.09 3.15
C TYR A 213 -21.68 11.09 2.76
N CYS A 214 -22.50 11.76 3.57
CA CYS A 214 -23.92 11.91 3.28
C CYS A 214 -24.17 13.15 2.42
N ARG A 215 -24.83 12.97 1.28
CA ARG A 215 -25.29 14.08 0.45
C ARG A 215 -26.60 14.63 1.01
N CYS A 216 -26.50 15.59 1.92
CA CYS A 216 -27.66 16.21 2.54
C CYS A 216 -28.50 16.99 1.53
N ARG A 217 -29.82 16.83 1.62
CA ARG A 217 -30.78 17.67 0.89
C ARG A 217 -31.15 18.84 1.78
N PHE A 218 -31.13 20.05 1.22
CA PHE A 218 -31.65 21.22 1.90
C PHE A 218 -33.08 20.95 2.43
N PRO A 219 -33.45 21.38 3.65
CA PRO A 219 -32.69 22.23 4.57
C PRO A 219 -31.86 21.45 5.62
N THR A 220 -31.41 20.23 5.33
CA THR A 220 -30.60 19.43 6.28
C THR A 220 -29.10 19.61 6.11
N PHE A 221 -28.35 19.48 7.19
CA PHE A 221 -26.88 19.57 7.23
C PHE A 221 -26.30 18.73 8.38
N GLY A 222 -24.98 18.68 8.50
CA GLY A 222 -24.27 17.80 9.44
C GLY A 222 -23.60 16.62 8.72
N LEU A 223 -22.82 15.81 9.45
CA LEU A 223 -22.07 14.70 8.85
C LEU A 223 -23.00 13.59 8.34
N ASN A 224 -24.10 13.37 9.04
CA ASN A 224 -25.12 12.37 8.73
C ASN A 224 -26.47 13.03 8.39
N CYS A 225 -26.47 14.33 8.07
CA CYS A 225 -27.69 15.12 7.80
C CYS A 225 -28.67 15.17 8.97
N GLU A 226 -28.15 15.14 10.20
CA GLU A 226 -28.91 15.09 11.45
C GLU A 226 -29.44 16.46 11.92
N LYS A 227 -28.95 17.55 11.31
CA LYS A 227 -29.35 18.92 11.64
C LYS A 227 -30.23 19.49 10.54
N ARG A 228 -31.05 20.48 10.89
CA ARG A 228 -31.96 21.17 9.96
C ARG A 228 -31.90 22.66 10.21
N PHE A 229 -31.82 23.46 9.15
CA PHE A 229 -31.99 24.91 9.24
C PHE A 229 -33.43 25.23 9.64
N LEU A 230 -33.60 26.15 10.60
CA LEU A 230 -34.91 26.67 10.98
C LEU A 230 -35.27 27.84 10.05
N GLU A 231 -36.56 28.13 9.93
CA GLU A 231 -37.09 29.20 9.04
C GLU A 231 -36.38 30.55 9.26
N TYR A 232 -36.04 30.88 10.51
CA TYR A 232 -35.33 32.11 10.89
C TYR A 232 -33.88 32.18 10.35
N ASP A 233 -33.20 31.04 10.21
CA ASP A 233 -31.82 30.98 9.71
C ASP A 233 -31.73 31.22 8.19
N LEU A 234 -32.83 30.98 7.47
CA LEU A 234 -32.92 31.10 6.02
C LEU A 234 -33.24 32.53 5.55
N GLU A 235 -33.82 33.35 6.43
CA GLU A 235 -34.18 34.75 6.15
C GLU A 235 -33.01 35.73 6.34
N HIS A 236 -31.86 35.29 6.87
CA HIS A 236 -30.72 36.14 7.22
C HIS A 236 -29.41 35.82 6.46
N GLN A 237 -29.51 35.21 5.28
CA GLN A 237 -28.40 34.93 4.35
C GLN A 237 -28.56 35.70 3.04
#